data_AF-A0A7S1RMQ8-F1
#
_entry.id   AF-A0A7S1RMQ8-F1
#
_cell.length_a   1.000
_cell.length_b   1.000
_cell.length_c   1.000
_cell.angle_alpha   90.00
_cell.angle_beta   90.00
_cell.angle_gamma   90.00
#
_symmetry.space_group_name_H-M   'P 1'
#
loop_
_entity.id
_entity.type
_entity.pdbx_description
1 polymer ?
#
loop_
_entity_poly.entity_id
_entity_poly.type
_entity_poly.pdbx_seq_one_letter_code
_entity_poly.pdbx_strand_id
1 'polypeptide(L)'
;MASKMMEAIAAHQAAKKEKEAEVQKKRKKGAAESFHAFRSFDAKTSQAMAHGKKARQEVVSDDSDSQPEEEDERQREEAKVDWSAAPAELQPRSEVAGGESPAQFVTHFIRFVVGKWRSCLAADGQLQVEGLGALSDAMRAIYESEAALRETQEMLAPLMRQLENSKVDKEIMKHLDKMVGLAAVREYKEAMTSYVEITIGRKKWNNAVMFGEAKHNKGFNARRVKRDEDNKFDSDETVKKYIQAIRRIFTFAQLVCPNEDGSKHM
;
A
#
# COMPACT_ATOMS: atom_id res chain seq x y z
N MET A 1 -24.47 -55.28 -38.90
CA MET A 1 -24.33 -53.97 -38.22
C MET A 1 -23.29 -54.02 -37.09
N ALA A 2 -23.30 -55.02 -36.19
CA ALA A 2 -22.37 -55.12 -35.06
C ALA A 2 -20.88 -55.33 -35.42
N SER A 3 -20.57 -56.04 -36.50
CA SER A 3 -19.18 -56.34 -36.91
C SER A 3 -18.38 -55.11 -37.37
N LYS A 4 -19.01 -54.17 -38.10
CA LYS A 4 -18.36 -52.91 -38.52
C LYS A 4 -18.05 -51.97 -37.35
N MET A 5 -18.84 -52.04 -36.28
CA MET A 5 -18.65 -51.21 -35.09
C MET A 5 -17.46 -51.69 -34.24
N MET A 6 -17.29 -53.02 -34.12
CA MET A 6 -16.13 -53.60 -33.44
C MET A 6 -14.82 -53.34 -34.18
N GLU A 7 -14.84 -53.37 -35.51
CA GLU A 7 -13.68 -53.06 -36.36
C GLU A 7 -13.26 -51.59 -36.25
N ALA A 8 -14.24 -50.66 -36.18
CA ALA A 8 -13.98 -49.24 -35.94
C ALA A 8 -13.40 -48.97 -34.54
N ILE A 9 -13.88 -49.68 -33.51
CA ILE A 9 -13.35 -49.57 -32.14
C ILE A 9 -11.91 -50.10 -32.08
N ALA A 10 -11.62 -51.23 -32.74
CA ALA A 10 -10.28 -51.80 -32.82
C ALA A 10 -9.30 -50.85 -33.53
N ALA A 11 -9.71 -50.24 -34.64
CA ALA A 11 -8.91 -49.25 -35.36
C ALA A 11 -8.62 -48.00 -34.51
N HIS A 12 -9.62 -47.50 -33.77
CA HIS A 12 -9.44 -46.35 -32.88
C HIS A 12 -8.51 -46.67 -31.69
N GLN A 13 -8.57 -47.89 -31.15
CA GLN A 13 -7.67 -48.34 -30.10
C GLN A 13 -6.23 -48.51 -30.60
N ALA A 14 -6.04 -49.01 -31.82
CA ALA A 14 -4.72 -49.12 -32.45
C ALA A 14 -4.08 -47.73 -32.67
N ALA A 15 -4.84 -46.78 -33.23
CA ALA A 15 -4.38 -45.41 -33.44
C ALA A 15 -4.05 -44.69 -32.11
N LYS A 16 -4.79 -44.99 -31.04
CA LYS A 16 -4.49 -44.46 -29.69
C LYS A 16 -3.17 -45.03 -29.14
N LYS A 17 -2.93 -46.33 -29.30
CA LYS A 17 -1.68 -46.97 -28.87
C LYS A 17 -0.46 -46.44 -29.64
N GLU A 18 -0.59 -46.19 -30.94
CA GLU A 18 0.50 -45.61 -31.74
C GLU A 18 0.85 -44.19 -31.28
N LYS A 19 -0.16 -43.34 -31.00
CA LYS A 19 0.06 -42.00 -30.46
C LYS A 19 0.72 -42.03 -29.08
N GLU A 20 0.30 -42.95 -28.21
CA GLU A 20 0.91 -43.12 -26.88
C GLU A 20 2.36 -43.61 -26.98
N ALA A 21 2.66 -44.51 -27.91
CA ALA A 21 4.02 -44.99 -28.18
C ALA A 21 4.92 -43.87 -28.74
N GLU A 22 4.40 -43.00 -29.61
CA GLU A 22 5.15 -41.86 -30.14
C GLU A 22 5.45 -40.81 -29.05
N VAL A 23 4.50 -40.55 -28.15
CA VAL A 23 4.69 -39.67 -26.98
C VAL A 23 5.73 -40.24 -26.02
N GLN A 24 5.70 -41.56 -25.75
CA GLN A 24 6.72 -42.21 -24.91
C GLN A 24 8.11 -42.19 -25.58
N LYS A 25 8.18 -42.36 -26.90
CA LYS A 25 9.44 -42.26 -27.66
C LYS A 25 10.01 -40.84 -27.61
N LYS A 26 9.16 -39.79 -27.70
CA LYS A 26 9.57 -38.39 -27.50
C LYS A 26 10.05 -38.10 -26.07
N ARG A 27 9.38 -38.64 -25.05
CA ARG A 27 9.79 -38.49 -23.64
C ARG A 27 11.13 -39.20 -23.35
N LYS A 28 11.36 -40.39 -23.93
CA LYS A 28 12.66 -41.08 -23.81
C LYS A 28 13.78 -40.36 -24.56
N LYS A 29 13.48 -39.73 -25.71
CA LYS A 29 14.48 -38.95 -26.47
C LYS A 29 14.92 -37.69 -25.73
N GLY A 30 14.02 -37.04 -24.98
CA GLY A 30 14.34 -35.88 -24.13
C GLY A 30 14.99 -36.21 -22.78
N ALA A 31 14.95 -37.48 -22.34
CA ALA A 31 15.55 -37.91 -21.07
C ALA A 31 16.99 -38.43 -21.21
N ALA A 32 17.49 -38.59 -22.45
CA ALA A 32 18.81 -39.15 -22.73
C ALA A 32 19.95 -38.13 -22.73
N GLU A 33 19.66 -36.83 -22.59
CA GLU A 33 20.69 -35.81 -22.38
C GLU A 33 20.98 -35.70 -20.88
N SER A 34 21.97 -36.46 -20.43
CA SER A 34 22.52 -36.37 -19.08
C SER A 34 23.01 -34.95 -18.80
N PHE A 35 22.62 -34.42 -17.64
CA PHE A 35 22.98 -33.08 -17.16
C PHE A 35 24.49 -32.97 -16.97
N HIS A 36 25.22 -32.53 -18.02
CA HIS A 36 26.66 -32.29 -17.95
C HIS A 36 26.91 -30.84 -17.50
N ALA A 37 27.07 -30.69 -16.18
CA ALA A 37 27.55 -29.51 -15.43
C ALA A 37 26.64 -28.26 -15.38
N PHE A 38 26.53 -27.67 -14.18
CA PHE A 38 25.71 -26.50 -13.84
C PHE A 38 25.96 -25.24 -14.71
N ARG A 39 27.11 -25.15 -15.39
CA ARG A 39 27.46 -24.01 -16.26
C ARG A 39 26.80 -24.04 -17.64
N SER A 40 26.25 -25.18 -18.06
CA SER A 40 25.51 -25.31 -19.32
C SER A 40 24.00 -25.10 -19.15
N PHE A 41 23.53 -24.87 -17.91
CA PHE A 41 22.11 -24.67 -17.62
C PHE A 41 21.68 -23.24 -17.94
N ASP A 42 20.90 -23.09 -19.00
CA ASP A 42 20.26 -21.83 -19.36
C ASP A 42 18.82 -21.79 -18.83
N ALA A 43 18.60 -20.94 -17.81
CA ALA A 43 17.33 -20.82 -17.09
C ALA A 43 16.19 -20.32 -17.99
N LYS A 44 16.48 -19.48 -18.99
CA LYS A 44 15.44 -18.92 -19.87
C LYS A 44 14.91 -19.97 -20.84
N THR A 45 15.81 -20.80 -21.36
CA THR A 45 15.51 -21.82 -22.36
C THR A 45 14.72 -22.98 -21.76
N SER A 46 15.07 -23.37 -20.54
CA SER A 46 14.32 -24.37 -19.77
C SER A 46 12.92 -23.88 -19.36
N GLN A 47 12.79 -22.61 -18.95
CA GLN A 47 11.49 -22.00 -18.66
C GLN A 47 10.60 -21.93 -19.91
N ALA A 48 11.17 -21.61 -21.08
CA ALA A 48 10.45 -21.59 -22.35
C ALA A 48 10.02 -22.99 -22.83
N MET A 49 10.81 -24.04 -22.56
CA MET A 49 10.41 -25.42 -22.84
C MET A 49 9.32 -25.93 -21.89
N ALA A 50 9.37 -25.56 -20.61
CA ALA A 50 8.38 -25.96 -19.61
C ALA A 50 7.03 -25.26 -19.84
N HIS A 51 7.05 -23.97 -20.17
CA HIS A 51 5.88 -23.21 -20.58
C HIS A 51 5.79 -23.21 -22.11
N GLY A 52 5.41 -24.35 -22.68
CA GLY A 52 5.30 -24.54 -24.13
C GLY A 52 4.51 -23.42 -24.80
N LYS A 53 5.21 -22.42 -25.34
CA LYS A 53 4.63 -21.36 -26.16
C LYS A 53 4.21 -21.95 -27.49
N LYS A 54 2.97 -22.41 -27.59
CA LYS A 54 2.28 -22.37 -28.88
C LYS A 54 2.15 -20.90 -29.25
N ALA A 55 2.62 -20.54 -30.44
CA ALA A 55 2.35 -19.25 -31.04
C ALA A 55 0.83 -19.04 -31.04
N ARG A 56 0.36 -18.17 -30.13
CA ARG A 56 -1.04 -17.77 -30.07
C ARG A 56 -1.28 -16.94 -31.32
N GLN A 57 -2.11 -17.47 -32.22
CA GLN A 57 -2.65 -16.73 -33.34
C GLN A 57 -3.31 -15.47 -32.77
N GLU A 58 -2.91 -14.30 -33.29
CA GLU A 58 -3.47 -13.00 -32.92
C GLU A 58 -4.97 -13.00 -33.26
N VAL A 59 -5.78 -13.34 -32.26
CA VAL A 59 -7.18 -12.96 -32.24
C VAL A 59 -7.16 -11.60 -31.59
N VAL A 60 -7.44 -10.57 -32.39
CA VAL A 60 -7.69 -9.20 -31.93
C VAL A 60 -8.97 -9.27 -31.11
N SER A 61 -8.82 -9.56 -29.82
CA SER A 61 -9.84 -9.26 -28.83
C SER A 61 -9.58 -7.84 -28.37
N ASP A 62 -10.54 -6.97 -28.68
CA ASP A 62 -10.70 -5.64 -28.12
C ASP A 62 -10.85 -5.77 -26.59
N ASP A 63 -9.73 -5.86 -25.90
CA ASP A 63 -9.63 -5.88 -24.44
C ASP A 63 -9.02 -4.54 -24.04
N SER A 64 -9.91 -3.60 -23.77
CA SER A 64 -9.61 -2.25 -23.31
C SER A 64 -9.11 -2.34 -21.86
N ASP A 65 -7.82 -2.66 -21.69
CA ASP A 65 -7.13 -2.64 -20.39
C ASP A 65 -5.83 -1.84 -20.52
N SER A 66 -5.97 -0.55 -20.82
CA SER A 66 -4.86 0.42 -20.90
C SER A 66 -5.12 1.63 -19.97
N GLN A 67 -5.79 1.40 -18.85
CA GLN A 67 -6.13 2.47 -17.89
C GLN A 67 -5.09 2.77 -16.78
N PRO A 68 -4.17 1.87 -16.35
CA PRO A 68 -3.37 2.18 -15.18
C PRO A 68 -2.28 3.24 -15.44
N GLU A 69 -1.71 3.29 -16.66
CA GLU A 69 -0.61 4.22 -16.95
C GLU A 69 -1.08 5.65 -17.22
N GLU A 70 -2.23 5.83 -17.88
CA GLU A 70 -2.77 7.16 -18.17
C GLU A 70 -3.39 7.85 -16.94
N GLU A 71 -3.90 7.11 -15.95
CA GLU A 71 -4.39 7.71 -14.69
C GLU A 71 -3.24 8.22 -13.81
N ASP A 72 -2.13 7.48 -13.75
CA ASP A 72 -0.94 7.86 -12.98
C ASP A 72 -0.23 9.08 -13.60
N GLU A 73 -0.19 9.17 -14.94
CA GLU A 73 0.31 10.34 -15.66
C GLU A 73 -0.59 11.57 -15.47
N ARG A 74 -1.92 11.40 -15.50
CA ARG A 74 -2.88 12.50 -15.21
C ARG A 74 -2.75 13.04 -13.79
N GLN A 75 -2.53 12.18 -12.78
CA GLN A 75 -2.24 12.63 -11.40
C GLN A 75 -0.88 13.33 -11.28
N ARG A 76 0.09 12.98 -12.14
CA ARG A 76 1.40 13.64 -12.24
C ARG A 76 1.33 15.03 -12.87
N GLU A 77 0.42 15.24 -13.82
CA GLU A 77 0.22 16.51 -14.54
C GLU A 77 -0.62 17.54 -13.78
N GLU A 78 -1.36 17.13 -12.76
CA GLU A 78 -2.03 18.07 -11.86
C GLU A 78 -1.03 19.04 -11.21
N ALA A 79 -1.44 20.29 -10.99
CA ALA A 79 -0.59 21.39 -10.53
C ALA A 79 0.32 20.99 -9.36
N LYS A 80 1.62 21.30 -9.47
CA LYS A 80 2.58 21.13 -8.37
C LYS A 80 2.10 21.95 -7.18
N VAL A 81 1.89 21.29 -6.04
CA VAL A 81 1.50 21.98 -4.80
C VAL A 81 2.65 22.87 -4.37
N ASP A 82 2.39 24.15 -4.22
CA ASP A 82 3.37 25.09 -3.71
C ASP A 82 3.49 24.97 -2.19
N TRP A 83 4.66 24.54 -1.73
CA TRP A 83 5.03 24.39 -0.32
C TRP A 83 5.83 25.58 0.22
N SER A 84 6.04 26.64 -0.58
CA SER A 84 6.83 27.81 -0.19
C SER A 84 6.06 28.77 0.72
N ALA A 85 4.73 28.88 0.55
CA ALA A 85 3.86 29.72 1.35
C ALA A 85 3.41 29.01 2.65
N ALA A 86 4.34 28.79 3.58
CA ALA A 86 4.03 28.22 4.88
C ALA A 86 3.66 29.31 5.91
N PRO A 87 2.50 29.22 6.58
CA PRO A 87 2.15 30.12 7.68
C PRO A 87 3.17 30.03 8.82
N ALA A 88 3.54 31.19 9.40
CA ALA A 88 4.51 31.26 10.49
C ALA A 88 3.94 30.77 11.84
N GLU A 89 2.62 30.93 12.03
CA GLU A 89 1.91 30.60 13.27
C GLU A 89 0.67 29.74 13.01
N LEU A 90 0.36 28.88 13.99
CA LEU A 90 -0.85 28.08 13.96
C LEU A 90 -2.03 28.96 14.33
N GLN A 91 -2.82 29.35 13.34
CA GLN A 91 -4.02 30.13 13.56
C GLN A 91 -5.10 29.25 14.22
N PRO A 92 -5.85 29.79 15.19
CA PRO A 92 -6.92 29.05 15.84
C PRO A 92 -8.03 28.72 14.83
N ARG A 93 -8.76 27.63 15.08
CA ARG A 93 -9.84 27.12 14.22
C ARG A 93 -10.89 28.19 13.86
N SER A 94 -11.10 29.18 14.72
CA SER A 94 -12.01 30.31 14.52
C SER A 94 -11.55 31.30 13.44
N GLU A 95 -10.25 31.52 13.28
CA GLU A 95 -9.69 32.55 12.40
C GLU A 95 -9.47 32.05 10.96
N VAL A 96 -9.13 30.77 10.79
CA VAL A 96 -8.78 30.22 9.47
C VAL A 96 -10.00 30.05 8.56
N ALA A 97 -11.18 29.78 9.12
CA ALA A 97 -12.30 29.29 8.32
C ALA A 97 -13.67 29.88 8.69
N GLY A 98 -13.77 30.78 9.66
CA GLY A 98 -15.08 31.23 10.17
C GLY A 98 -16.00 30.08 10.63
N GLY A 99 -15.44 28.87 10.84
CA GLY A 99 -16.17 27.63 11.14
C GLY A 99 -16.70 26.83 9.94
N GLU A 100 -16.62 27.32 8.70
CA GLU A 100 -17.37 26.76 7.56
C GLU A 100 -16.69 25.60 6.82
N SER A 101 -15.34 25.53 6.81
CA SER A 101 -14.66 24.42 6.14
C SER A 101 -13.55 23.77 7.00
N PRO A 102 -13.73 22.50 7.43
CA PRO A 102 -12.67 21.75 8.13
C PRO A 102 -11.45 21.50 7.23
N ALA A 103 -11.64 21.45 5.92
CA ALA A 103 -10.59 21.27 4.93
C ALA A 103 -9.52 22.37 5.02
N GLN A 104 -9.91 23.64 5.11
CA GLN A 104 -8.97 24.76 5.19
C GLN A 104 -8.11 24.70 6.46
N PHE A 105 -8.71 24.32 7.60
CA PHE A 105 -7.97 24.20 8.85
C PHE A 105 -6.93 23.06 8.78
N VAL A 106 -7.30 21.91 8.21
CA VAL A 106 -6.37 20.79 7.96
C VAL A 106 -5.24 21.23 7.04
N THR A 107 -5.56 21.91 5.93
CA THR A 107 -4.57 22.45 4.99
C THR A 107 -3.61 23.44 5.66
N HIS A 108 -4.13 24.35 6.49
CA HIS A 108 -3.32 25.33 7.24
C HIS A 108 -2.34 24.63 8.18
N PHE A 109 -2.83 23.66 8.97
CA PHE A 109 -2.01 22.92 9.91
C PHE A 109 -0.88 22.14 9.20
N ILE A 110 -1.18 21.45 8.10
CA ILE A 110 -0.19 20.71 7.32
C ILE A 110 0.89 21.66 6.79
N ARG A 111 0.50 22.80 6.20
CA ARG A 111 1.45 23.81 5.71
C ARG A 111 2.31 24.39 6.83
N PHE A 112 1.72 24.67 7.99
CA PHE A 112 2.43 25.16 9.17
C PHE A 112 3.51 24.16 9.65
N VAL A 113 3.16 22.88 9.80
CA VAL A 113 4.11 21.87 10.30
C VAL A 113 5.23 21.61 9.29
N VAL A 114 4.92 21.54 8.00
CA VAL A 114 5.93 21.42 6.94
C VAL A 114 6.85 22.64 6.90
N GLY A 115 6.30 23.85 7.11
CA GLY A 115 7.08 25.08 7.25
C GLY A 115 8.04 25.03 8.44
N LYS A 116 7.55 24.63 9.62
CA LYS A 116 8.37 24.44 10.81
C LYS A 116 9.46 23.40 10.59
N TRP A 117 9.16 22.29 9.91
CA TRP A 117 10.15 21.29 9.57
C TRP A 117 11.26 21.85 8.67
N ARG A 118 10.90 22.58 7.62
CA ARG A 118 11.87 23.28 6.78
C ARG A 118 12.72 24.28 7.57
N SER A 119 12.12 25.04 8.48
CA SER A 119 12.85 25.98 9.35
C SER A 119 13.82 25.25 10.30
N CYS A 120 13.42 24.12 10.89
CA CYS A 120 14.29 23.30 11.74
C CYS A 120 15.48 22.72 10.96
N LEU A 121 15.27 22.32 9.70
CA LEU A 121 16.37 21.86 8.84
C LEU A 121 17.33 22.99 8.47
N ALA A 122 16.82 24.20 8.24
CA ALA A 122 17.64 25.36 7.88
C ALA A 122 18.42 25.96 9.06
N ALA A 123 17.89 25.85 10.29
CA ALA A 123 18.47 26.44 11.51
C ALA A 123 19.47 25.52 12.24
N ASP A 124 20.12 24.60 11.52
CA ASP A 124 21.23 23.75 12.00
C ASP A 124 20.84 22.41 12.68
N GLY A 125 19.85 21.69 12.13
CA GLY A 125 19.67 20.23 12.24
C GLY A 125 19.39 19.62 13.63
N GLN A 126 19.61 20.35 14.72
CA GLN A 126 19.32 19.89 16.07
C GLN A 126 17.87 20.20 16.40
N LEU A 127 16.98 19.23 16.13
CA LEU A 127 15.71 19.19 16.86
C LEU A 127 16.03 19.19 18.36
N GLN A 128 15.60 20.23 19.06
CA GLN A 128 15.57 20.23 20.53
C GLN A 128 14.53 19.21 20.98
N VAL A 129 14.97 17.96 21.06
CA VAL A 129 14.17 16.84 21.57
C VAL A 129 14.20 16.91 23.09
N GLU A 130 13.62 17.96 23.66
CA GLU A 130 13.48 18.07 25.12
C GLU A 130 12.32 17.20 25.65
N GLY A 131 11.41 16.73 24.77
CA GLY A 131 10.22 15.98 25.17
C GLY A 131 10.17 14.49 24.80
N LEU A 132 11.13 13.96 24.04
CA LEU A 132 11.06 12.57 23.54
C LEU A 132 12.33 11.78 23.86
N GLY A 133 12.46 11.33 25.10
CA GLY A 133 13.47 10.36 25.53
C GLY A 133 13.31 8.94 24.95
N ALA A 134 12.57 8.74 23.85
CA ALA A 134 12.22 7.41 23.35
C ALA A 134 12.04 7.28 21.82
N LEU A 135 12.40 8.28 21.00
CA LEU A 135 12.56 7.97 19.57
C LEU A 135 13.90 7.28 19.36
N SER A 136 13.87 6.15 18.66
CA SER A 136 15.09 5.49 18.22
C SER A 136 15.90 6.44 17.34
N ASP A 137 17.23 6.34 17.42
CA ASP A 137 18.15 7.14 16.60
C ASP A 137 17.82 7.04 15.10
N ALA A 138 17.32 5.88 14.67
CA ALA A 138 16.83 5.65 13.32
C ALA A 138 15.63 6.54 12.96
N MET A 139 14.68 6.75 13.88
CA MET A 139 13.53 7.62 13.62
C MET A 139 13.95 9.09 13.58
N ARG A 140 14.94 9.48 14.38
CA ARG A 140 15.48 10.84 14.39
C ARG A 140 16.13 11.19 13.04
N ALA A 141 16.94 10.28 12.49
CA ALA A 141 17.59 10.47 11.19
C ALA A 141 16.59 10.73 10.04
N ILE A 142 15.36 10.21 10.15
CA ILE A 142 14.28 10.44 9.18
C ILE A 142 13.82 11.91 9.19
N TYR A 143 13.89 12.61 10.32
CA TYR A 143 13.45 14.02 10.42
C TYR A 143 14.59 15.02 10.20
N GLU A 144 15.84 14.58 10.32
CA GLU A 144 17.04 15.40 10.04
C GLU A 144 17.39 15.45 8.54
N SER A 145 16.83 14.55 7.73
CA SER A 145 17.10 14.48 6.28
C SER A 145 16.14 15.32 5.44
N GLU A 146 16.67 16.20 4.59
CA GLU A 146 15.89 16.97 3.62
C GLU A 146 15.22 16.09 2.56
N ALA A 147 15.86 15.00 2.14
CA ALA A 147 15.28 14.04 1.19
C ALA A 147 13.96 13.45 1.74
N ALA A 148 13.94 13.23 3.04
CA ALA A 148 12.83 12.61 3.73
C ALA A 148 11.68 13.63 3.94
N LEU A 149 11.98 14.92 4.08
CA LEU A 149 10.97 16.00 3.99
C LEU A 149 10.34 16.04 2.59
N ARG A 150 11.16 15.98 1.53
CA ARG A 150 10.69 16.00 0.14
C ARG A 150 9.78 14.82 -0.18
N GLU A 151 10.16 13.61 0.24
CA GLU A 151 9.32 12.41 0.13
C GLU A 151 7.96 12.61 0.82
N THR A 152 7.95 13.21 2.01
CA THR A 152 6.71 13.50 2.74
C THR A 152 5.84 14.51 2.00
N GLN A 153 6.43 15.55 1.41
CA GLN A 153 5.71 16.53 0.58
C GLN A 153 5.09 15.88 -0.66
N GLU A 154 5.82 14.98 -1.33
CA GLU A 154 5.33 14.24 -2.50
C GLU A 154 4.15 13.33 -2.12
N MET A 155 4.21 12.65 -0.98
CA MET A 155 3.09 11.84 -0.48
C MET A 155 1.86 12.67 -0.07
N LEU A 156 2.03 13.92 0.36
CA LEU A 156 0.94 14.81 0.78
C LEU A 156 0.32 15.63 -0.35
N ALA A 157 1.04 15.81 -1.46
CA ALA A 157 0.56 16.52 -2.63
C ALA A 157 -0.85 16.10 -3.09
N PRO A 158 -1.18 14.79 -3.23
CA PRO A 158 -2.53 14.38 -3.63
C PRO A 158 -3.60 14.80 -2.61
N LEU A 159 -3.30 14.73 -1.31
CA LEU A 159 -4.24 15.14 -0.27
C LEU A 159 -4.53 16.65 -0.35
N MET A 160 -3.51 17.48 -0.54
CA MET A 160 -3.69 18.94 -0.63
C MET A 160 -4.61 19.32 -1.80
N ARG A 161 -4.44 18.66 -2.95
CA ARG A 161 -5.32 18.84 -4.11
C ARG A 161 -6.74 18.34 -3.86
N GLN A 162 -6.89 17.22 -3.14
CA GLN A 162 -8.21 16.70 -2.78
C GLN A 162 -8.93 17.60 -1.77
N LEU A 163 -8.20 18.24 -0.85
CA LEU A 163 -8.74 19.19 0.12
C LEU A 163 -9.21 20.48 -0.57
N GLU A 164 -8.42 21.02 -1.51
CA GLU A 164 -8.79 22.21 -2.29
C GLU A 164 -10.04 21.97 -3.14
N ASN A 165 -10.17 20.78 -3.73
CA ASN A 165 -11.34 20.40 -4.53
C ASN A 165 -12.49 19.80 -3.72
N SER A 166 -12.37 19.69 -2.39
CA SER A 166 -13.35 19.03 -1.51
C SER A 166 -13.76 17.62 -1.97
N LYS A 167 -12.83 16.87 -2.58
CA LYS A 167 -13.04 15.50 -3.09
C LYS A 167 -12.71 14.39 -2.07
N VAL A 168 -12.24 14.76 -0.88
CA VAL A 168 -11.89 13.81 0.18
C VAL A 168 -13.15 13.13 0.70
N ASP A 169 -13.03 11.83 1.01
CA ASP A 169 -14.11 11.08 1.63
C ASP A 169 -14.56 11.69 2.96
N LYS A 170 -15.87 11.69 3.21
CA LYS A 170 -16.47 12.31 4.40
C LYS A 170 -15.98 11.68 5.71
N GLU A 171 -15.85 10.36 5.74
CA GLU A 171 -15.35 9.65 6.91
C GLU A 171 -13.88 9.97 7.17
N ILE A 172 -13.04 9.93 6.14
CA ILE A 172 -11.61 10.30 6.27
C ILE A 172 -11.48 11.75 6.73
N MET A 173 -12.21 12.68 6.11
CA MET A 173 -12.21 14.10 6.48
C MET A 173 -12.59 14.32 7.95
N LYS A 174 -13.61 13.61 8.45
CA LYS A 174 -14.04 13.70 9.85
C LYS A 174 -12.92 13.27 10.82
N HIS A 175 -12.23 12.17 10.51
CA HIS A 175 -11.11 11.72 11.34
C HIS A 175 -9.93 12.68 11.23
N LEU A 176 -9.65 13.23 10.04
CA LEU A 176 -8.60 14.23 9.84
C LEU A 176 -8.86 15.53 10.62
N ASP A 177 -10.09 16.07 10.58
CA ASP A 177 -10.47 17.25 11.37
C ASP A 177 -10.29 16.99 12.86
N LYS A 178 -10.72 15.83 13.35
CA LYS A 178 -10.54 15.41 14.75
C LYS A 178 -9.05 15.32 15.11
N MET A 179 -8.23 14.69 14.26
CA MET A 179 -6.79 14.54 14.48
C MET A 179 -6.08 15.89 14.55
N VAL A 180 -6.36 16.78 13.60
CA VAL A 180 -5.75 18.12 13.56
C VAL A 180 -6.21 18.97 14.74
N GLY A 181 -7.50 18.90 15.11
CA GLY A 181 -8.03 19.57 16.29
C GLY A 181 -7.35 19.14 17.58
N LEU A 182 -7.16 17.83 17.78
CA LEU A 182 -6.48 17.29 18.96
C LEU A 182 -4.99 17.63 18.97
N ALA A 183 -4.32 17.58 17.81
CA ALA A 183 -2.92 17.95 17.70
C ALA A 183 -2.68 19.46 17.94
N ALA A 184 -3.63 20.32 17.58
CA ALA A 184 -3.56 21.75 17.90
C ALA A 184 -3.58 21.99 19.42
N VAL A 185 -4.28 21.14 20.19
CA VAL A 185 -4.30 21.14 21.67
C VAL A 185 -3.14 20.31 22.26
N ARG A 186 -2.24 19.80 21.41
CA ARG A 186 -1.09 18.93 21.76
C ARG A 186 -1.51 17.58 22.37
N GLU A 187 -2.71 17.08 22.07
CA GLU A 187 -3.20 15.77 22.51
C GLU A 187 -2.93 14.69 21.44
N TYR A 188 -1.66 14.32 21.30
CA TYR A 188 -1.22 13.43 20.22
C TYR A 188 -1.67 11.99 20.38
N LYS A 189 -1.84 11.49 21.61
CA LYS A 189 -2.34 10.13 21.89
C LYS A 189 -3.77 9.89 21.37
N GLU A 190 -4.66 10.84 21.60
CA GLU A 190 -6.04 10.74 21.10
C GLU A 190 -6.10 10.95 19.58
N ALA A 191 -5.25 11.83 19.03
CA ALA A 191 -5.07 11.96 17.60
C ALA A 191 -4.60 10.63 16.96
N MET A 192 -3.65 9.93 17.59
CA MET A 192 -3.17 8.62 17.14
C MET A 192 -4.28 7.56 17.17
N THR A 193 -5.16 7.61 18.16
CA THR A 193 -6.31 6.70 18.23
C THR A 193 -7.20 6.87 17.00
N SER A 194 -7.44 8.11 16.58
CA SER A 194 -8.20 8.41 15.35
C SER A 194 -7.46 7.94 14.08
N TYR A 195 -6.13 7.98 14.05
CA TYR A 195 -5.33 7.38 12.96
C TYR A 195 -5.51 5.85 12.87
N VAL A 196 -5.51 5.17 14.02
CA VAL A 196 -5.73 3.72 14.09
C VAL A 196 -7.14 3.36 13.62
N GLU A 197 -8.14 4.19 13.94
CA GLU A 197 -9.51 4.03 13.43
C GLU A 197 -9.59 4.16 11.90
N ILE A 198 -8.75 4.97 11.25
CA ILE A 198 -8.73 5.03 9.78
C ILE A 198 -8.05 3.78 9.18
N THR A 199 -6.89 3.42 9.72
CA THR A 199 -6.01 2.39 9.12
C THR A 199 -6.47 0.97 9.39
N ILE A 200 -6.85 0.67 10.62
CA ILE A 200 -7.36 -0.65 11.03
C ILE A 200 -8.89 -0.65 10.98
N GLY A 201 -9.50 0.43 11.47
CA GLY A 201 -10.95 0.51 11.62
C GLY A 201 -11.50 -0.46 12.65
N ARG A 202 -12.78 -0.78 12.52
CA ARG A 202 -13.51 -1.66 13.43
C ARG A 202 -13.51 -3.12 12.96
N LYS A 203 -12.40 -3.55 12.35
CA LYS A 203 -12.25 -4.91 11.84
C LYS A 203 -11.96 -5.87 12.98
N LYS A 204 -12.65 -7.00 12.96
CA LYS A 204 -12.41 -8.16 13.82
C LYS A 204 -11.21 -8.97 13.34
N TRP A 205 -11.02 -9.11 12.03
CA TRP A 205 -9.94 -9.88 11.41
C TRP A 205 -9.27 -9.10 10.28
N ASN A 206 -8.12 -8.50 10.57
CA ASN A 206 -7.32 -7.75 9.60
C ASN A 206 -6.65 -8.63 8.54
N ASN A 207 -6.40 -9.91 8.87
CA ASN A 207 -5.80 -10.89 7.97
C ASN A 207 -6.63 -12.17 7.98
N ALA A 208 -6.61 -12.90 6.87
CA ALA A 208 -7.14 -14.26 6.84
C ALA A 208 -6.19 -15.19 7.61
N VAL A 209 -6.66 -15.76 8.71
CA VAL A 209 -5.85 -16.63 9.57
C VAL A 209 -6.40 -18.05 9.51
N MET A 210 -5.49 -19.03 9.41
CA MET A 210 -5.83 -20.42 9.65
C MET A 210 -5.88 -20.63 11.17
N PHE A 211 -7.09 -20.77 11.69
CA PHE A 211 -7.31 -21.05 13.11
C PHE A 211 -7.47 -22.55 13.30
N GLY A 212 -6.67 -23.13 14.19
CA GLY A 212 -6.75 -24.54 14.52
C GLY A 212 -7.10 -24.76 15.99
N GLU A 213 -8.05 -25.65 16.25
CA GLU A 213 -8.38 -26.09 17.60
C GLU A 213 -8.03 -27.57 17.77
N ALA A 214 -7.23 -27.88 18.78
CA ALA A 214 -6.98 -29.26 19.19
C ALA A 214 -8.22 -29.78 19.92
N LYS A 215 -8.88 -30.78 19.36
CA LYS A 215 -10.05 -31.40 19.97
C LYS A 215 -9.63 -32.68 20.66
N HIS A 216 -9.99 -32.81 21.94
CA HIS A 216 -9.72 -34.01 22.72
C HIS A 216 -10.29 -35.24 21.98
N ASN A 217 -9.40 -36.20 21.68
CA ASN A 217 -9.68 -37.45 20.94
C ASN A 217 -10.28 -37.29 19.54
N LYS A 218 -10.19 -36.09 18.93
CA LYS A 218 -10.74 -35.79 17.59
C LYS A 218 -9.72 -35.12 16.66
N GLY A 219 -8.45 -35.10 17.04
CA GLY A 219 -7.35 -34.52 16.25
C GLY A 219 -7.38 -33.00 16.19
N PHE A 220 -6.76 -32.44 15.13
CA PHE A 220 -6.63 -31.01 14.91
C PHE A 220 -7.67 -30.53 13.90
N ASN A 221 -8.61 -29.69 14.34
CA ASN A 221 -9.59 -29.08 13.45
C ASN A 221 -9.08 -27.72 12.99
N ALA A 222 -8.66 -27.63 11.72
CA ALA A 222 -8.23 -26.38 11.10
C ALA A 222 -9.40 -25.74 10.33
N ARG A 223 -9.74 -24.49 10.67
CA ARG A 223 -10.69 -23.66 9.94
C ARG A 223 -10.03 -22.37 9.46
N ARG A 224 -10.37 -21.93 8.25
CA ARG A 224 -9.94 -20.62 7.75
C ARG A 224 -10.92 -19.56 8.22
N VAL A 225 -10.44 -18.59 8.98
CA VAL A 225 -11.19 -17.38 9.29
C VAL A 225 -10.97 -16.39 8.15
N LYS A 226 -12.06 -15.92 7.56
CA LYS A 226 -12.00 -14.93 6.48
C LYS A 226 -11.59 -13.56 7.06
N ARG A 227 -10.84 -12.79 6.26
CA ARG A 227 -10.60 -11.37 6.51
C ARG A 227 -11.94 -10.63 6.43
N ASP A 228 -12.08 -9.58 7.21
CA ASP A 228 -13.20 -8.64 7.07
C ASP A 228 -13.03 -7.77 5.81
N GLU A 229 -14.05 -6.97 5.50
CA GLU A 229 -14.04 -6.04 4.37
C GLU A 229 -12.90 -5.03 4.46
N ASP A 230 -12.37 -4.66 3.29
CA ASP A 230 -11.26 -3.73 3.17
C ASP A 230 -11.74 -2.29 3.40
N ASN A 231 -10.94 -1.51 4.15
CA ASN A 231 -11.22 -0.09 4.32
C ASN A 231 -10.67 0.64 3.10
N LYS A 232 -11.08 1.90 2.90
CA LYS A 232 -10.51 2.75 1.84
C LYS A 232 -8.99 2.86 1.90
N PHE A 233 -8.42 2.82 3.11
CA PHE A 233 -6.97 2.77 3.32
C PHE A 233 -6.31 1.48 2.77
N ASP A 234 -6.99 0.35 2.81
CA ASP A 234 -6.48 -0.91 2.25
C ASP A 234 -6.67 -0.98 0.73
N SER A 235 -7.74 -0.36 0.22
CA SER A 235 -8.12 -0.42 -1.19
C SER A 235 -7.34 0.55 -2.08
N ASP A 236 -7.09 1.77 -1.60
CA ASP A 236 -6.48 2.84 -2.39
C ASP A 236 -5.06 3.16 -1.88
N GLU A 237 -4.07 2.97 -2.76
CA GLU A 237 -2.65 3.20 -2.45
C GLU A 237 -2.33 4.70 -2.29
N THR A 238 -3.03 5.58 -3.00
CA THR A 238 -2.87 7.04 -2.86
C THR A 238 -3.34 7.49 -1.47
N VAL A 239 -4.48 6.94 -1.03
CA VAL A 239 -5.03 7.15 0.32
C VAL A 239 -4.06 6.68 1.40
N LYS A 240 -3.49 5.50 1.20
CA LYS A 240 -2.50 4.92 2.10
C LYS A 240 -1.23 5.76 2.22
N LYS A 241 -0.68 6.24 1.09
CA LYS A 241 0.51 7.11 1.07
C LYS A 241 0.31 8.40 1.85
N TYR A 242 -0.78 9.14 1.60
CA TYR A 242 -0.98 10.40 2.31
C TYR A 242 -1.29 10.18 3.80
N ILE A 243 -2.01 9.12 4.18
CA ILE A 243 -2.30 8.82 5.60
C ILE A 243 -1.00 8.52 6.36
N GLN A 244 -0.09 7.75 5.77
CA GLN A 244 1.22 7.49 6.35
C GLN A 244 2.04 8.78 6.50
N ALA A 245 2.00 9.66 5.49
CA ALA A 245 2.66 10.96 5.53
C ALA A 245 2.08 11.88 6.63
N ILE A 246 0.77 11.85 6.83
CA ILE A 246 0.09 12.60 7.91
C ILE A 246 0.59 12.14 9.29
N ARG A 247 0.72 10.83 9.53
CA ARG A 247 1.28 10.32 10.79
C ARG A 247 2.68 10.87 11.03
N ARG A 248 3.50 10.91 9.98
CA ARG A 248 4.87 11.45 10.03
C ARG A 248 4.88 12.93 10.40
N ILE A 249 3.95 13.72 9.84
CA ILE A 249 3.73 15.12 10.26
C ILE A 249 3.38 15.21 11.75
N PHE A 250 2.47 14.37 12.25
CA PHE A 250 2.07 14.44 13.67
C PHE A 250 3.21 14.05 14.62
N THR A 251 3.99 13.02 14.27
CA THR A 251 5.19 12.67 15.04
C THR A 251 6.19 13.81 15.03
N PHE A 252 6.37 14.51 13.90
CA PHE A 252 7.20 15.71 13.84
C PHE A 252 6.64 16.88 14.67
N ALA A 253 5.33 17.12 14.62
CA ALA A 253 4.67 18.15 15.43
C ALA A 253 4.87 17.90 16.94
N GLN A 254 4.77 16.65 17.38
CA GLN A 254 5.06 16.26 18.76
C GLN A 254 6.51 16.51 19.16
N LEU A 255 7.47 16.34 18.25
CA LEU A 255 8.88 16.62 18.50
C LEU A 255 9.15 18.12 18.70
N VAL A 256 8.53 18.97 17.89
CA VAL A 256 8.73 20.43 17.94
C VAL A 256 7.91 21.07 19.06
N CYS A 257 6.72 20.55 19.34
CA CYS A 257 5.79 21.07 20.34
C CYS A 257 5.27 19.94 21.22
N PRO A 258 6.10 19.41 22.14
CA PRO A 258 5.65 18.40 23.08
C PRO A 258 4.55 18.95 24.00
N ASN A 259 3.71 18.06 24.51
CA ASN A 259 2.80 18.38 25.60
C ASN A 259 3.57 18.35 26.93
N GLU A 260 3.22 19.23 27.86
CA GLU A 260 3.76 19.24 29.23
C GLU A 260 3.49 17.91 29.95
N ASP A 261 2.35 17.27 29.64
CA ASP A 261 2.01 15.96 30.17
C ASP A 261 2.47 14.83 29.23
N GLY A 262 3.43 14.03 29.70
CA GLY A 262 3.96 12.86 28.99
C GLY A 262 2.90 11.77 28.74
N SER A 263 1.79 11.74 29.49
CA SER A 263 0.72 10.75 29.28
C SER A 263 -0.03 10.94 27.95
N LYS A 264 0.08 12.15 27.36
CA LYS A 264 -0.59 12.58 26.13
C LYS A 264 0.28 12.42 24.88
N HIS A 265 1.50 11.92 25.05
CA HIS A 265 2.43 11.58 23.97
C HIS A 265 2.00 10.27 23.28
N MET A 266 2.38 10.10 22.01
CA MET A 266 2.06 8.91 21.19
C MET A 266 2.84 7.66 21.60
#